data_AF-A0A7X9GC18-F1
#
_entry.id   AF-A0A7X9GC18-F1
#
_cell.length_a   1.000
_cell.length_b   1.000
_cell.length_c   1.000
_cell.angle_alpha   90.00
_cell.angle_beta   90.00
_cell.angle_gamma   90.00
#
_symmetry.space_group_name_H-M   'P 1'
#
loop_
_entity.id
_entity.type
_entity.pdbx_description
1 polymer ?
#
loop_
_entity_poly.entity_id
_entity_poly.type
_entity_poly.pdbx_seq_one_letter_code
_entity_poly.pdbx_strand_id
1 'polypeptide(L)'
;MAKRIPLYPRKDYAKKMAKEFIIKSKVKSLPINPFAVCEHHGFIIKSVSQAEDIIDEVDPFDVRDNPECDAKTYLTSKGRYVIVYDDSVLSKGRIIWTIAHEIGHIVLKHLIQFNQTEIHQGLTDEENEVLEKEADAFASEFLAPAEVLLSCNCIKKNMIIRLCGLSDEAASYREEYLRGYTPDEKYLHINKEIFKQFYNYIYNREFYHILHYKVCPTCKNYVFSTREHFCRICGTSITSKTLSKGIVYNDTPIMKNKKIVVCPHCLKAQNSKSNTTCNYCGKTLINKCLDTSCSKKLVPNSRYCHRCGQTSSFFSNGLLPDWKTAHNNYFEEKIIKDILEEDKETGKVFNEWPYLLSFIKEEKEDFSLYYSLKETVAKIDYDTLYIYTNSKDTEDLIKDQNVSTLIMKLAKSKLKIPILEILTLEIDEDYSVSFQE
;
A
#
# COMPACT_ATOMS: atom_id res chain seq x y z
N MET A 1 -18.07 1.78 -35.24
CA MET A 1 -18.04 0.43 -35.82
C MET A 1 -17.81 -0.55 -34.68
N ALA A 2 -18.78 -1.41 -34.40
CA ALA A 2 -18.62 -2.45 -33.40
C ALA A 2 -17.64 -3.53 -33.90
N LYS A 3 -16.86 -4.09 -32.97
CA LYS A 3 -15.72 -4.96 -33.25
C LYS A 3 -16.17 -6.43 -33.27
N ARG A 4 -15.32 -7.31 -33.81
CA ARG A 4 -15.44 -8.77 -33.63
C ARG A 4 -14.77 -9.20 -32.33
N ILE A 5 -15.26 -10.28 -31.76
CA ILE A 5 -14.69 -10.91 -30.57
C ILE A 5 -13.32 -11.51 -30.91
N PRO A 6 -12.31 -11.38 -30.03
CA PRO A 6 -11.00 -11.99 -30.23
C PRO A 6 -11.10 -13.52 -30.29
N LEU A 7 -10.19 -14.17 -31.03
CA LEU A 7 -10.08 -15.64 -31.06
C LEU A 7 -9.51 -16.22 -29.76
N TYR A 8 -8.78 -15.41 -28.98
CA TYR A 8 -8.14 -15.83 -27.73
C TYR A 8 -8.29 -14.74 -26.66
N PRO A 9 -8.38 -15.10 -25.37
CA PRO A 9 -8.49 -14.13 -24.28
C PRO A 9 -7.28 -13.19 -24.23
N ARG A 10 -7.50 -11.88 -24.30
CA ARG A 10 -6.47 -10.84 -24.23
C ARG A 10 -6.14 -10.51 -22.77
N LYS A 11 -5.62 -11.49 -22.02
CA LYS A 11 -5.36 -11.35 -20.57
C LYS A 11 -4.49 -10.14 -20.21
N ASP A 12 -3.44 -9.85 -20.99
CA ASP A 12 -2.57 -8.69 -20.73
C ASP A 12 -3.28 -7.36 -20.95
N TYR A 13 -4.18 -7.29 -21.94
CA TYR A 13 -5.06 -6.13 -22.13
C TYR A 13 -5.99 -5.96 -20.93
N ALA A 14 -6.63 -7.03 -20.46
CA ALA A 14 -7.52 -6.97 -19.31
C ALA A 14 -6.80 -6.52 -18.03
N LYS A 15 -5.62 -7.06 -17.75
CA LYS A 15 -4.76 -6.62 -16.63
C LYS A 15 -4.36 -5.15 -16.76
N LYS A 16 -4.01 -4.69 -17.97
CA LYS A 16 -3.71 -3.28 -18.22
C LYS A 16 -4.92 -2.39 -17.91
N MET A 17 -6.11 -2.78 -18.37
CA MET A 17 -7.35 -2.03 -18.10
C MET A 17 -7.69 -2.01 -16.60
N ALA A 18 -7.45 -3.10 -15.86
CA ALA A 18 -7.60 -3.12 -14.40
C ALA A 18 -6.70 -2.09 -13.72
N LYS A 19 -5.42 -2.01 -14.14
CA LYS A 19 -4.46 -1.02 -13.62
C LYS A 19 -4.89 0.43 -13.90
N GLU A 20 -5.33 0.70 -15.13
CA GLU A 20 -5.87 2.02 -15.49
C GLU A 20 -7.13 2.36 -14.68
N PHE A 21 -8.00 1.38 -14.44
CA PHE A 21 -9.20 1.57 -13.64
C PHE A 21 -8.92 1.79 -12.17
N ILE A 22 -7.92 1.11 -11.57
CA ILE A 22 -7.44 1.38 -10.20
C ILE A 22 -7.00 2.84 -10.07
N ILE A 23 -6.21 3.34 -11.03
CA ILE A 23 -5.72 4.72 -11.05
C ILE A 23 -6.90 5.70 -11.17
N LYS A 24 -7.78 5.47 -12.15
CA LYS A 24 -8.97 6.31 -12.37
C LYS A 24 -9.87 6.36 -11.14
N SER A 25 -10.03 5.24 -10.45
CA SER A 25 -10.84 5.10 -9.23
C SER A 25 -10.17 5.66 -7.98
N LYS A 26 -8.93 6.15 -8.08
CA LYS A 26 -8.15 6.71 -6.96
C LYS A 26 -8.06 5.76 -5.75
N VAL A 27 -8.00 4.45 -5.98
CA VAL A 27 -7.86 3.46 -4.90
C VAL A 27 -6.45 3.53 -4.33
N LYS A 28 -6.30 3.70 -3.01
CA LYS A 28 -5.00 3.93 -2.37
C LYS A 28 -4.56 2.82 -1.41
N SER A 29 -5.41 1.83 -1.15
CA SER A 29 -5.16 0.80 -0.13
C SER A 29 -5.74 -0.55 -0.52
N LEU A 30 -5.24 -1.63 0.09
CA LEU A 30 -5.83 -2.96 0.03
C LEU A 30 -6.47 -3.34 1.38
N PRO A 31 -7.48 -4.22 1.41
CA PRO A 31 -8.18 -4.78 0.25
C PRO A 31 -8.97 -3.71 -0.52
N ILE A 32 -9.08 -3.86 -1.84
CA ILE A 32 -10.00 -3.01 -2.63
C ILE A 32 -11.43 -3.41 -2.27
N ASN A 33 -12.29 -2.44 -2.05
CA ASN A 33 -13.73 -2.64 -1.85
C ASN A 33 -14.47 -2.39 -3.18
N PRO A 34 -14.92 -3.43 -3.92
CA PRO A 34 -15.59 -3.26 -5.20
C PRO A 34 -16.90 -2.47 -5.09
N PHE A 35 -17.62 -2.60 -3.97
CA PHE A 35 -18.87 -1.87 -3.75
C PHE A 35 -18.64 -0.36 -3.72
N ALA A 36 -17.64 0.09 -2.96
CA ALA A 36 -17.27 1.51 -2.89
C ALA A 36 -16.79 2.05 -4.24
N VAL A 37 -16.10 1.20 -5.03
CA VAL A 37 -15.68 1.57 -6.38
C VAL A 37 -16.89 1.71 -7.31
N CYS A 38 -17.85 0.77 -7.28
CA CYS A 38 -19.09 0.89 -8.04
C CYS A 38 -19.87 2.16 -7.68
N GLU A 39 -20.04 2.45 -6.39
CA GLU A 39 -20.69 3.68 -5.92
C GLU A 39 -20.00 4.93 -6.49
N HIS A 40 -18.66 4.98 -6.43
CA HIS A 40 -17.88 6.10 -6.96
C HIS A 40 -18.06 6.33 -8.47
N HIS A 41 -18.27 5.27 -9.26
CA HIS A 41 -18.50 5.36 -10.70
C HIS A 41 -19.99 5.37 -11.08
N GLY A 42 -20.90 5.37 -10.11
CA GLY A 42 -22.35 5.37 -10.33
C GLY A 42 -22.89 4.05 -10.90
N PHE A 43 -22.18 2.93 -10.69
CA PHE A 43 -22.70 1.60 -11.01
C PHE A 43 -23.64 1.16 -9.90
N ILE A 44 -24.85 0.73 -10.28
CA ILE A 44 -25.85 0.29 -9.32
C ILE A 44 -25.55 -1.17 -8.98
N ILE A 45 -25.45 -1.50 -7.69
CA ILE A 45 -25.35 -2.88 -7.22
C ILE A 45 -26.63 -3.21 -6.45
N LYS A 46 -27.22 -4.37 -6.74
CA LYS A 46 -28.30 -4.98 -5.97
C LYS A 46 -28.00 -6.44 -5.73
N SER A 47 -28.40 -6.96 -4.58
CA SER A 47 -28.48 -8.42 -4.45
C SER A 47 -29.78 -8.93 -5.06
N VAL A 48 -29.85 -10.22 -5.39
CA VAL A 48 -31.09 -10.86 -5.84
C VAL A 48 -32.18 -10.67 -4.79
N SER A 49 -31.90 -10.92 -3.51
CA SER A 49 -32.89 -10.73 -2.43
C SER A 49 -33.44 -9.30 -2.39
N GLN A 50 -32.60 -8.29 -2.59
CA GLN A 50 -33.06 -6.90 -2.68
C GLN A 50 -33.89 -6.61 -3.93
N ALA A 51 -33.59 -7.27 -5.06
CA ALA A 51 -34.36 -7.14 -6.28
C ALA A 51 -35.74 -7.79 -6.12
N GLU A 52 -35.81 -8.96 -5.49
CA GLU A 52 -37.05 -9.68 -5.17
C GLU A 52 -37.96 -8.80 -4.31
N ASP A 53 -37.44 -8.18 -3.25
CA ASP A 53 -38.20 -7.27 -2.37
C ASP A 53 -38.75 -6.04 -3.11
N ILE A 54 -38.05 -5.54 -4.12
CA ILE A 54 -38.43 -4.33 -4.87
C ILE A 54 -39.45 -4.64 -5.96
N ILE A 55 -39.28 -5.77 -6.64
CA ILE A 55 -40.04 -6.15 -7.83
C ILE A 55 -41.24 -7.04 -7.47
N ASP A 56 -41.24 -7.62 -6.26
CA ASP A 56 -42.25 -8.59 -5.78
C ASP A 56 -42.35 -9.81 -6.69
N GLU A 57 -41.19 -10.28 -7.15
CA GLU A 57 -41.02 -11.45 -8.02
C GLU A 57 -39.78 -12.22 -7.57
N VAL A 58 -39.81 -13.56 -7.65
CA VAL A 58 -38.67 -14.41 -7.29
C VAL A 58 -37.64 -14.35 -8.41
N ASP A 59 -36.39 -14.09 -8.05
CA ASP A 59 -35.24 -13.93 -8.95
C ASP A 59 -35.59 -13.21 -10.28
N PRO A 60 -35.98 -11.93 -10.24
CA PRO A 60 -36.51 -11.19 -11.41
C PRO A 60 -35.47 -10.95 -12.53
N PHE A 61 -34.26 -11.46 -12.36
CA PHE A 61 -33.13 -11.34 -13.29
C PHE A 61 -32.57 -12.73 -13.68
N ASP A 62 -33.25 -13.82 -13.30
CA ASP A 62 -32.90 -15.22 -13.57
C ASP A 62 -31.43 -15.54 -13.21
N VAL A 63 -30.89 -14.94 -12.15
CA VAL A 63 -29.49 -15.14 -11.73
C VAL A 63 -29.32 -16.55 -11.16
N ARG A 64 -30.23 -17.00 -10.31
CA ARG A 64 -30.25 -18.31 -9.62
C ARG A 64 -30.71 -19.45 -10.53
N ASP A 65 -31.37 -19.16 -11.64
CA ASP A 65 -31.81 -20.14 -12.64
C ASP A 65 -30.64 -20.88 -13.32
N ASN A 66 -29.47 -20.23 -13.38
CA ASN A 66 -28.23 -20.87 -13.82
C ASN A 66 -27.31 -21.09 -12.60
N PRO A 67 -27.11 -22.35 -12.14
CA PRO A 67 -26.23 -22.65 -11.01
C PRO A 67 -24.77 -22.23 -11.20
N GLU A 68 -24.36 -21.92 -12.43
CA GLU A 68 -23.02 -21.43 -12.76
C GLU A 68 -22.92 -19.90 -12.80
N CYS A 69 -24.04 -19.19 -12.59
CA CYS A 69 -24.14 -17.73 -12.65
C CYS A 69 -24.27 -17.12 -11.25
N ASP A 70 -23.20 -16.47 -10.78
CA ASP A 70 -23.21 -15.80 -9.48
C ASP A 70 -23.72 -14.35 -9.54
N ALA A 71 -23.70 -13.74 -10.73
CA ALA A 71 -24.18 -12.39 -10.99
C ALA A 71 -24.43 -12.15 -12.48
N LYS A 72 -25.17 -11.07 -12.76
CA LYS A 72 -25.35 -10.54 -14.11
C LYS A 72 -25.20 -9.02 -14.13
N THR A 73 -24.63 -8.51 -15.21
CA THR A 73 -24.56 -7.08 -15.49
C THR A 73 -25.51 -6.68 -16.62
N TYR A 74 -26.21 -5.56 -16.41
CA TYR A 74 -27.14 -4.96 -17.36
C TYR A 74 -26.78 -3.51 -17.66
N LEU A 75 -27.06 -3.07 -18.89
CA LEU A 75 -27.02 -1.66 -19.27
C LEU A 75 -28.45 -1.15 -19.48
N THR A 76 -28.88 -0.22 -18.63
CA THR A 76 -30.22 0.37 -18.72
C THR A 76 -30.34 1.31 -19.94
N SER A 77 -31.57 1.56 -20.38
CA SER A 77 -31.89 2.54 -21.44
C SER A 77 -31.40 3.97 -21.13
N LYS A 78 -31.17 4.30 -19.85
CA LYS A 78 -30.61 5.57 -19.39
C LYS A 78 -29.07 5.57 -19.34
N GLY A 79 -28.42 4.52 -19.86
CA GLY A 79 -26.96 4.40 -19.90
C GLY A 79 -26.29 4.09 -18.54
N ARG A 80 -27.05 3.58 -17.57
CA ARG A 80 -26.51 3.17 -16.25
C ARG A 80 -26.29 1.66 -16.21
N TYR A 81 -25.15 1.24 -15.67
CA TYR A 81 -24.85 -0.16 -15.40
C TYR A 81 -25.50 -0.60 -14.10
N VAL A 82 -26.08 -1.80 -14.11
CA VAL A 82 -26.69 -2.47 -12.95
C VAL A 82 -26.06 -3.84 -12.82
N ILE A 83 -25.48 -4.14 -11.66
CA ILE A 83 -24.94 -5.44 -11.29
C ILE A 83 -25.90 -6.06 -10.30
N VAL A 84 -26.41 -7.26 -10.61
CA VAL A 84 -27.25 -8.07 -9.71
C VAL A 84 -26.49 -9.33 -9.35
N TYR A 85 -26.24 -9.57 -8.07
CA TYR A 85 -25.49 -10.73 -7.59
C TYR A 85 -26.29 -11.58 -6.60
N ASP A 86 -26.07 -12.89 -6.58
CA ASP A 86 -26.71 -13.76 -5.60
C ASP A 86 -26.03 -13.65 -4.23
N ASP A 87 -26.80 -13.21 -3.23
CA ASP A 87 -26.35 -13.04 -1.84
C ASP A 87 -26.64 -14.25 -0.95
N SER A 88 -27.31 -15.29 -1.47
CA SER A 88 -27.78 -16.42 -0.67
C SER A 88 -26.76 -17.56 -0.49
N VAL A 89 -25.78 -17.71 -1.40
CA VAL A 89 -24.86 -18.87 -1.44
C VAL A 89 -23.38 -18.48 -1.28
N LEU A 90 -23.02 -17.20 -1.46
CA LEU A 90 -21.63 -16.81 -1.65
C LEU A 90 -20.93 -16.39 -0.35
N SER A 91 -19.74 -16.95 -0.11
CA SER A 91 -18.83 -16.41 0.91
C SER A 91 -18.47 -14.95 0.59
N LYS A 92 -18.13 -14.16 1.62
CA LYS A 92 -17.74 -12.74 1.42
C LYS A 92 -16.65 -12.55 0.36
N GLY A 93 -15.66 -13.45 0.30
CA GLY A 93 -14.60 -13.38 -0.71
C GLY A 93 -15.09 -13.68 -2.13
N ARG A 94 -16.07 -14.60 -2.28
CA ARG A 94 -16.69 -14.90 -3.58
C ARG A 94 -17.56 -13.73 -4.05
N ILE A 95 -18.34 -13.10 -3.19
CA ILE A 95 -19.09 -11.87 -3.54
C ILE A 95 -18.15 -10.77 -4.04
N ILE A 96 -17.03 -10.54 -3.35
CA ILE A 96 -16.01 -9.55 -3.76
C ILE A 96 -15.45 -9.89 -5.14
N TRP A 97 -15.15 -11.17 -5.39
CA TRP A 97 -14.67 -11.64 -6.69
C TRP A 97 -15.72 -11.41 -7.78
N THR A 98 -16.95 -11.86 -7.57
CA THR A 98 -18.06 -11.74 -8.51
C THR A 98 -18.29 -10.28 -8.90
N ILE A 99 -18.36 -9.36 -7.95
CA ILE A 99 -18.56 -7.94 -8.28
C ILE A 99 -17.34 -7.37 -9.03
N ALA A 100 -16.11 -7.75 -8.68
CA ALA A 100 -14.93 -7.32 -9.42
C ALA A 100 -14.89 -7.87 -10.86
N HIS A 101 -15.40 -9.08 -11.06
CA HIS A 101 -15.57 -9.72 -12.37
C HIS A 101 -16.58 -8.95 -13.23
N GLU A 102 -17.75 -8.61 -12.67
CA GLU A 102 -18.75 -7.77 -13.33
C GLU A 102 -18.25 -6.36 -13.69
N ILE A 103 -17.47 -5.73 -12.79
CA ILE A 103 -16.75 -4.48 -13.11
C ILE A 103 -15.83 -4.70 -14.33
N GLY A 104 -15.19 -5.87 -14.44
CA GLY A 104 -14.39 -6.26 -15.60
C GLY A 104 -15.19 -6.19 -16.90
N HIS A 105 -16.38 -6.80 -16.96
CA HIS A 105 -17.24 -6.71 -18.14
C HIS A 105 -17.59 -5.26 -18.51
N ILE A 106 -17.89 -4.42 -17.53
CA ILE A 106 -18.19 -3.00 -17.74
C ILE A 106 -16.98 -2.26 -18.32
N VAL A 107 -15.82 -2.37 -17.67
CA VAL A 107 -14.61 -1.61 -18.02
C VAL A 107 -14.02 -2.08 -19.35
N LEU A 108 -14.08 -3.37 -19.63
CA LEU A 108 -13.66 -3.96 -20.90
C LEU A 108 -14.69 -3.76 -22.03
N LYS A 109 -15.85 -3.16 -21.69
CA LYS A 109 -16.96 -2.86 -22.60
C LYS A 109 -17.52 -4.11 -23.28
N HIS A 110 -17.47 -5.25 -22.59
CA HIS A 110 -17.98 -6.51 -23.12
C HIS A 110 -19.47 -6.40 -23.51
N LEU A 111 -20.26 -5.59 -22.78
CA LEU A 111 -21.69 -5.40 -23.06
C LEU A 111 -22.02 -4.57 -24.32
N ILE A 112 -21.07 -3.82 -24.88
CA ILE A 112 -21.38 -2.80 -25.92
C ILE A 112 -20.38 -2.77 -27.08
N GLN A 113 -19.23 -3.43 -26.96
CA GLN A 113 -18.15 -3.29 -27.93
C GLN A 113 -18.26 -4.24 -29.12
N PHE A 114 -19.00 -5.35 -28.98
CA PHE A 114 -19.04 -6.43 -29.96
C PHE A 114 -20.41 -6.57 -30.60
N ASN A 115 -20.45 -6.75 -31.92
CA ASN A 115 -21.72 -6.85 -32.66
C ASN A 115 -22.58 -8.02 -32.14
N GLN A 116 -21.94 -9.11 -31.73
CA GLN A 116 -22.60 -10.33 -31.25
C GLN A 116 -23.26 -10.18 -29.87
N THR A 117 -22.92 -9.11 -29.13
CA THR A 117 -23.58 -8.78 -27.84
C THR A 117 -24.87 -7.97 -28.01
N GLU A 118 -25.19 -7.57 -29.24
CA GLU A 118 -26.51 -7.01 -29.55
C GLU A 118 -27.57 -8.11 -29.56
N ILE A 119 -28.80 -7.75 -29.18
CA ILE A 119 -29.99 -8.58 -28.91
C ILE A 119 -30.33 -9.60 -30.04
N HIS A 120 -29.69 -9.52 -31.20
CA HIS A 120 -30.05 -10.26 -32.41
C HIS A 120 -29.11 -11.41 -32.83
N GLN A 121 -27.91 -11.58 -32.24
CA GLN A 121 -26.98 -12.62 -32.71
C GLN A 121 -26.50 -13.60 -31.63
N GLY A 122 -26.50 -13.21 -30.36
CA GLY A 122 -26.01 -14.07 -29.28
C GLY A 122 -24.52 -14.40 -29.40
N LEU A 123 -23.93 -14.88 -28.31
CA LEU A 123 -22.53 -15.32 -28.26
C LEU A 123 -22.46 -16.84 -28.36
N THR A 124 -21.47 -17.38 -29.06
CA THR A 124 -21.14 -18.81 -28.95
C THR A 124 -20.49 -19.10 -27.59
N ASP A 125 -20.51 -20.35 -27.14
CA ASP A 125 -19.85 -20.77 -25.89
C ASP A 125 -18.34 -20.42 -25.89
N GLU A 126 -17.67 -20.57 -27.04
CA GLU A 126 -16.26 -20.22 -27.22
C GLU A 126 -16.03 -18.70 -27.13
N GLU A 127 -16.90 -17.89 -27.75
CA GLU A 127 -16.83 -16.43 -27.68
C GLU A 127 -17.11 -15.93 -26.26
N ASN A 128 -18.09 -16.53 -25.57
CA ASN A 128 -18.37 -16.28 -24.15
C ASN A 128 -17.14 -16.58 -23.31
N GLU A 129 -16.55 -17.77 -23.45
CA GLU A 129 -15.39 -18.19 -22.68
C GLU A 129 -14.19 -17.22 -22.84
N VAL A 130 -14.02 -16.63 -24.02
CA VAL A 130 -13.01 -15.58 -24.25
C VAL A 130 -13.25 -14.35 -23.38
N LEU A 131 -14.48 -13.85 -23.34
CA LEU A 131 -14.84 -12.65 -22.58
C LEU A 131 -14.81 -12.90 -21.06
N GLU A 132 -15.29 -14.05 -20.60
CA GLU A 132 -15.22 -14.49 -19.20
C GLU A 132 -13.77 -14.56 -18.70
N LYS A 133 -12.87 -15.19 -19.49
CA LYS A 133 -11.43 -15.26 -19.15
C LYS A 133 -10.75 -13.89 -19.13
N GLU A 134 -11.23 -12.93 -19.91
CA GLU A 134 -10.75 -11.54 -19.84
C GLU A 134 -11.26 -10.85 -18.56
N ALA A 135 -12.53 -11.03 -18.19
CA ALA A 135 -13.10 -10.50 -16.96
C ALA A 135 -12.44 -11.08 -15.70
N ASP A 136 -12.13 -12.38 -15.68
CA ASP A 136 -11.35 -13.02 -14.62
C ASP A 136 -9.93 -12.44 -14.51
N ALA A 137 -9.26 -12.23 -15.65
CA ALA A 137 -7.94 -11.62 -15.67
C ALA A 137 -7.98 -10.17 -15.15
N PHE A 138 -9.05 -9.43 -15.46
CA PHE A 138 -9.30 -8.11 -14.90
C PHE A 138 -9.51 -8.18 -13.39
N ALA A 139 -10.44 -9.00 -12.90
CA ALA A 139 -10.78 -9.11 -11.48
C ALA A 139 -9.57 -9.51 -10.63
N SER A 140 -8.78 -10.48 -11.11
CA SER A 140 -7.54 -10.91 -10.46
C SER A 140 -6.54 -9.77 -10.28
N GLU A 141 -6.31 -8.97 -11.32
CA GLU A 141 -5.37 -7.83 -11.25
C GLU A 141 -5.95 -6.65 -10.47
N PHE A 142 -7.25 -6.40 -10.60
CA PHE A 142 -7.97 -5.36 -9.88
C PHE A 142 -7.89 -5.59 -8.37
N LEU A 143 -8.28 -6.77 -7.88
CA LEU A 143 -8.32 -7.07 -6.44
C LEU A 143 -6.93 -7.25 -5.83
N ALA A 144 -5.94 -7.70 -6.61
CA ALA A 144 -4.62 -8.07 -6.12
C ALA A 144 -3.48 -7.50 -6.97
N PRO A 145 -3.38 -6.17 -7.18
CA PRO A 145 -2.45 -5.55 -8.13
C PRO A 145 -0.99 -5.93 -7.86
N ALA A 146 -0.29 -6.36 -8.92
CA ALA A 146 0.99 -7.06 -8.78
C ALA A 146 2.04 -6.14 -8.16
N GLU A 147 2.11 -4.91 -8.65
CA GLU A 147 3.02 -3.88 -8.20
C GLU A 147 2.89 -3.63 -6.70
N VAL A 148 1.66 -3.52 -6.19
CA VAL A 148 1.39 -3.26 -4.78
C VAL A 148 1.82 -4.46 -3.92
N LEU A 149 1.48 -5.68 -4.34
CA LEU A 149 1.86 -6.90 -3.61
C LEU A 149 3.38 -7.11 -3.57
N LEU A 150 4.07 -6.83 -4.69
CA LEU A 150 5.53 -6.88 -4.77
C LEU A 150 6.18 -5.85 -3.85
N SER A 151 5.71 -4.60 -3.87
CA SER A 151 6.22 -3.53 -3.00
C SER A 151 5.94 -3.78 -1.51
N CYS A 152 4.81 -4.41 -1.19
CA CYS A 152 4.50 -4.85 0.18
C CYS A 152 5.27 -6.12 0.60
N ASN A 153 6.01 -6.76 -0.33
CA ASN A 153 6.62 -8.09 -0.16
C ASN A 153 5.59 -9.16 0.29
N CYS A 154 4.37 -9.06 -0.21
CA CYS A 154 3.22 -9.92 0.10
C CYS A 154 2.96 -10.91 -1.03
N ILE A 155 3.93 -11.80 -1.27
CA ILE A 155 3.94 -12.71 -2.43
C ILE A 155 3.33 -14.09 -2.10
N LYS A 156 3.30 -14.46 -0.81
CA LYS A 156 2.83 -15.78 -0.40
C LYS A 156 1.31 -15.89 -0.44
N LYS A 157 0.78 -17.02 -0.89
CA LYS A 157 -0.67 -17.29 -0.97
C LYS A 157 -1.44 -16.86 0.28
N ASN A 158 -0.98 -17.26 1.47
CA ASN A 158 -1.64 -16.95 2.73
C ASN A 158 -1.70 -15.45 3.05
N MET A 159 -0.72 -14.67 2.58
CA MET A 159 -0.73 -13.21 2.71
C MET A 159 -1.69 -12.59 1.70
N ILE A 160 -1.70 -13.09 0.46
CA ILE A 160 -2.59 -12.63 -0.62
C ILE A 160 -4.05 -12.86 -0.25
N ILE A 161 -4.42 -14.05 0.25
CA ILE A 161 -5.78 -14.35 0.73
C ILE A 161 -6.23 -13.32 1.76
N ARG A 162 -5.40 -13.04 2.77
CA ARG A 162 -5.74 -12.10 3.84
C ARG A 162 -5.83 -10.66 3.35
N LEU A 163 -4.87 -10.25 2.52
CA LEU A 163 -4.71 -8.86 2.11
C LEU A 163 -5.71 -8.43 1.04
N CYS A 164 -6.07 -9.35 0.15
CA CYS A 164 -6.92 -9.08 -1.01
C CYS A 164 -8.29 -9.74 -0.92
N GLY A 165 -8.53 -10.62 0.05
CA GLY A 165 -9.80 -11.34 0.21
C GLY A 165 -10.05 -12.40 -0.86
N LEU A 166 -9.00 -12.87 -1.54
CA LEU A 166 -9.09 -13.88 -2.60
C LEU A 166 -9.33 -15.30 -2.05
N SER A 167 -9.91 -16.18 -2.88
CA SER A 167 -9.98 -17.62 -2.62
C SER A 167 -8.60 -18.27 -2.58
N ASP A 168 -8.52 -19.49 -2.03
CA ASP A 168 -7.25 -20.23 -1.98
C ASP A 168 -6.68 -20.52 -3.38
N GLU A 169 -7.55 -20.88 -4.32
CA GLU A 169 -7.20 -21.13 -5.71
C GLU A 169 -6.70 -19.85 -6.41
N ALA A 170 -7.47 -18.76 -6.36
CA ALA A 170 -7.09 -17.49 -7.00
C ALA A 170 -5.77 -16.95 -6.42
N ALA A 171 -5.57 -17.09 -5.10
CA ALA A 171 -4.32 -16.69 -4.46
C ALA A 171 -3.14 -17.62 -4.80
N SER A 172 -3.38 -18.90 -5.10
CA SER A 172 -2.34 -19.83 -5.58
C SER A 172 -1.84 -19.41 -6.95
N TYR A 173 -2.76 -19.16 -7.90
CA TYR A 173 -2.41 -18.62 -9.22
C TYR A 173 -1.68 -17.29 -9.13
N ARG A 174 -2.13 -16.40 -8.22
CA ARG A 174 -1.48 -15.10 -8.02
C ARG A 174 -0.06 -15.24 -7.46
N GLU A 175 0.15 -16.11 -6.48
CA GLU A 175 1.49 -16.39 -5.94
C GLU A 175 2.43 -16.92 -7.04
N GLU A 176 1.98 -17.87 -7.86
CA GLU A 176 2.78 -18.40 -8.97
C GLU A 176 3.15 -17.30 -9.97
N TYR A 177 2.19 -16.48 -10.39
CA TYR A 177 2.42 -15.34 -11.26
C TYR A 177 3.47 -14.37 -10.69
N LEU A 178 3.39 -14.04 -9.41
CA LEU A 178 4.33 -13.12 -8.75
C LEU A 178 5.72 -13.73 -8.52
N ARG A 179 5.83 -15.06 -8.43
CA ARG A 179 7.11 -15.77 -8.35
C ARG A 179 7.87 -15.73 -9.66
N GLY A 180 7.18 -15.59 -10.80
CA GLY A 180 7.79 -15.46 -12.12
C GLY A 180 8.68 -14.22 -12.31
N TYR A 181 8.58 -13.22 -11.42
CA TYR A 181 9.40 -12.01 -11.49
C TYR A 181 10.73 -12.18 -10.75
N THR A 182 11.85 -11.87 -11.40
CA THR A 182 13.14 -11.70 -10.72
C THR A 182 13.20 -10.39 -9.91
N PRO A 183 14.07 -10.26 -8.90
CA PRO A 183 14.18 -9.03 -8.12
C PRO A 183 14.40 -7.76 -8.94
N ASP A 184 15.19 -7.83 -10.02
CA ASP A 184 15.49 -6.66 -10.86
C ASP A 184 14.31 -6.32 -11.80
N GLU A 185 13.64 -7.34 -12.32
CA GLU A 185 12.39 -7.19 -13.09
C GLU A 185 11.26 -6.61 -12.24
N LYS A 186 11.18 -6.95 -10.95
CA LYS A 186 10.18 -6.37 -10.03
C LYS A 186 10.27 -4.86 -9.99
N TYR A 187 11.48 -4.28 -9.95
CA TYR A 187 11.63 -2.83 -9.93
C TYR A 187 11.34 -2.20 -11.30
N LEU A 188 11.72 -2.86 -12.40
CA LEU A 188 11.51 -2.34 -13.75
C LEU A 188 10.04 -2.37 -14.20
N HIS A 189 9.28 -3.37 -13.77
CA HIS A 189 7.87 -3.56 -14.13
C HIS A 189 6.87 -2.92 -13.17
N ILE A 190 7.34 -2.25 -12.12
CA ILE A 190 6.45 -1.46 -11.28
C ILE A 190 5.89 -0.31 -12.12
N ASN A 191 4.60 -0.38 -12.44
CA ASN A 191 3.83 0.74 -12.94
C ASN A 191 3.98 1.91 -11.97
N LYS A 192 4.68 2.96 -12.42
CA LYS A 192 5.03 4.13 -11.61
C LYS A 192 3.80 4.84 -11.05
N GLU A 193 2.69 4.86 -11.78
CA GLU A 193 1.46 5.52 -11.35
C GLU A 193 0.73 4.74 -10.26
N ILE A 194 0.63 3.40 -10.39
CA ILE A 194 0.08 2.57 -9.31
C ILE A 194 0.95 2.69 -8.06
N PHE A 195 2.26 2.57 -8.21
CA PHE A 195 3.17 2.66 -7.08
C PHE A 195 3.09 4.02 -6.40
N LYS A 196 3.04 5.12 -7.16
CA LYS A 196 2.79 6.47 -6.66
C LYS A 196 1.48 6.54 -5.88
N GLN A 197 0.38 6.04 -6.44
CA GLN A 197 -0.94 6.10 -5.81
C GLN A 197 -1.03 5.31 -4.50
N PHE A 198 -0.34 4.16 -4.43
CA PHE A 198 -0.26 3.32 -3.23
C PHE A 198 0.95 3.62 -2.34
N TYR A 199 1.74 4.66 -2.65
CA TYR A 199 3.03 4.86 -1.99
C TYR A 199 2.87 4.97 -0.47
N ASN A 200 1.95 5.81 0.00
CA ASN A 200 1.72 5.99 1.44
C ASN A 200 1.28 4.71 2.11
N TYR A 201 0.35 3.97 1.50
CA TYR A 201 -0.11 2.67 2.01
C TYR A 201 1.04 1.66 2.18
N ILE A 202 1.94 1.60 1.19
CA ILE A 202 3.14 0.74 1.20
C ILE A 202 4.15 1.24 2.24
N TYR A 203 4.45 2.54 2.21
CA TYR A 203 5.46 3.21 3.02
C TYR A 203 5.13 3.14 4.52
N ASN A 204 3.89 3.50 4.87
CA ASN A 204 3.36 3.45 6.23
C ASN A 204 3.10 2.03 6.72
N ARG A 205 3.26 1.01 5.86
CA ARG A 205 3.01 -0.41 6.16
C ARG A 205 1.59 -0.65 6.68
N GLU A 206 0.62 0.07 6.12
CA GLU A 206 -0.77 0.01 6.58
C GLU A 206 -1.31 -1.41 6.51
N PHE A 207 -0.89 -2.20 5.52
CA PHE A 207 -1.25 -3.62 5.36
C PHE A 207 -0.94 -4.54 6.56
N TYR A 208 -0.08 -4.15 7.51
CA TYR A 208 0.31 -5.01 8.63
C TYR A 208 -0.87 -5.39 9.53
N HIS A 209 -1.85 -4.51 9.73
CA HIS A 209 -3.00 -4.83 10.58
C HIS A 209 -3.87 -5.97 10.01
N ILE A 210 -3.91 -6.10 8.68
CA ILE A 210 -4.65 -7.16 7.98
C ILE A 210 -3.90 -8.49 8.10
N LEU A 211 -2.58 -8.45 7.96
CA LEU A 211 -1.73 -9.65 8.01
C LEU A 211 -1.50 -10.16 9.43
N HIS A 212 -1.45 -9.25 10.39
CA HIS A 212 -1.09 -9.48 11.78
C HIS A 212 -2.14 -8.87 12.70
N TYR A 213 -2.92 -9.71 13.35
CA TYR A 213 -3.88 -9.27 14.36
C TYR A 213 -3.39 -9.49 15.79
N LYS A 214 -2.22 -10.13 15.97
CA LYS A 214 -1.61 -10.35 17.30
C LYS A 214 -0.62 -9.25 17.60
N VAL A 215 -0.77 -8.63 18.76
CA VAL A 215 0.12 -7.56 19.22
C VAL A 215 0.67 -7.85 20.62
N CYS A 216 1.82 -7.24 20.93
CA CYS A 216 2.35 -7.21 22.28
C CYS A 216 1.38 -6.47 23.22
N PRO A 217 1.06 -7.01 24.41
CA PRO A 217 0.14 -6.36 25.35
C PRO A 217 0.67 -5.02 25.88
N THR A 218 1.99 -4.86 25.98
CA THR A 218 2.65 -3.67 26.55
C THR A 218 2.80 -2.54 25.53
N CYS A 219 3.53 -2.79 24.43
CA CYS A 219 3.90 -1.74 23.48
C CYS A 219 3.09 -1.77 22.18
N LYS A 220 2.11 -2.68 22.06
CA LYS A 220 1.25 -2.87 20.87
C LYS A 220 1.99 -3.20 19.57
N ASN A 221 3.29 -3.48 19.60
CA ASN A 221 4.03 -3.95 18.43
C ASN A 221 3.43 -5.26 17.88
N TYR A 222 3.28 -5.37 16.56
CA TYR A 222 2.81 -6.59 15.91
C TYR A 222 3.72 -7.79 16.16
N VAL A 223 3.11 -8.95 16.39
CA VAL A 223 3.80 -10.24 16.50
C VAL A 223 3.85 -10.88 15.11
N PHE A 224 5.04 -10.94 14.52
CA PHE A 224 5.20 -11.34 13.12
C PHE A 224 5.28 -12.85 12.92
N SER A 225 5.58 -13.60 13.98
CA SER A 225 5.70 -15.06 13.95
C SER A 225 5.18 -15.69 15.23
N THR A 226 4.57 -16.87 15.10
CA THR A 226 4.18 -17.71 16.25
C THR A 226 5.37 -18.22 17.07
N ARG A 227 6.60 -18.08 16.55
CA ARG A 227 7.84 -18.46 17.22
C ARG A 227 8.47 -17.33 18.05
N GLU A 228 7.81 -16.17 18.15
CA GLU A 228 8.27 -15.08 19.01
C GLU A 228 7.80 -15.33 20.44
N HIS A 229 8.75 -15.56 21.35
CA HIS A 229 8.49 -15.74 22.79
C HIS A 229 8.56 -14.42 23.55
N PHE A 230 9.27 -13.43 23.00
CA PHE A 230 9.44 -12.10 23.56
C PHE A 230 9.19 -11.03 22.51
N CYS A 231 8.63 -9.89 22.92
CA CYS A 231 8.44 -8.75 22.06
C CYS A 231 9.80 -8.17 21.65
N ARG A 232 10.03 -8.07 20.34
CA ARG A 232 11.25 -7.47 19.78
C ARG A 232 11.46 -5.98 20.13
N ILE A 233 10.40 -5.29 20.57
CA ILE A 233 10.42 -3.85 20.86
C ILE A 233 10.57 -3.57 22.35
N CYS A 234 9.75 -4.17 23.22
CA CYS A 234 9.78 -3.89 24.66
C CYS A 234 10.29 -5.04 25.53
N GLY A 235 10.64 -6.20 24.94
CA GLY A 235 11.15 -7.36 25.68
C GLY A 235 10.10 -8.16 26.46
N THR A 236 8.86 -7.68 26.57
CA THR A 236 7.78 -8.40 27.28
C THR A 236 7.54 -9.79 26.68
N SER A 237 7.42 -10.80 27.55
CA SER A 237 7.05 -12.16 27.12
C SER A 237 5.68 -12.16 26.45
N ILE A 238 5.57 -12.84 25.31
CA ILE A 238 4.34 -12.93 24.53
C ILE A 238 3.52 -14.10 25.09
N THR A 239 2.87 -13.86 26.23
CA THR A 239 2.02 -14.85 26.91
C THR A 239 0.55 -14.71 26.53
N SER A 240 0.07 -13.49 26.28
CA SER A 240 -1.31 -13.19 25.92
C SER A 240 -1.42 -12.63 24.49
N LYS A 241 -2.45 -13.11 23.77
CA LYS A 241 -2.77 -12.67 22.41
C LYS A 241 -3.79 -11.53 22.50
N THR A 242 -3.35 -10.28 22.40
CA THR A 242 -4.29 -9.17 22.20
C THR A 242 -4.62 -9.09 20.70
N LEU A 243 -5.92 -9.05 20.38
CA LEU A 243 -6.44 -8.89 19.03
C LEU A 243 -6.81 -7.43 18.81
N SER A 244 -5.90 -6.64 18.24
CA SER A 244 -6.15 -5.22 17.95
C SER A 244 -5.26 -4.70 16.83
N LYS A 245 -5.57 -3.50 16.32
CA LYS A 245 -4.62 -2.71 15.55
C LYS A 245 -3.37 -2.48 16.42
N GLY A 246 -2.21 -2.77 15.86
CA GLY A 246 -0.91 -2.60 16.49
C GLY A 246 -0.15 -1.41 15.93
N ILE A 247 1.04 -1.20 16.49
CA ILE A 247 1.96 -0.13 16.10
C ILE A 247 3.12 -0.75 15.31
N VAL A 248 3.49 -0.09 14.21
CA VAL A 248 4.73 -0.39 13.48
C VAL A 248 5.77 0.65 13.86
N TYR A 249 6.78 0.24 14.63
CA TYR A 249 7.89 1.10 15.01
C TYR A 249 8.83 1.25 13.80
N ASN A 250 8.75 2.40 13.13
CA ASN A 250 9.40 2.70 11.84
C ASN A 250 10.83 3.27 11.97
N ASP A 251 11.46 3.10 13.13
CA ASP A 251 12.85 3.47 13.44
C ASP A 251 13.90 2.51 12.84
N THR A 252 13.55 1.82 11.75
CA THR A 252 14.46 0.88 11.08
C THR A 252 15.55 1.66 10.33
N PRO A 253 16.84 1.39 10.57
CA PRO A 253 17.93 1.96 9.77
C PRO A 253 17.76 1.69 8.27
N ILE A 254 18.15 2.65 7.43
CA ILE A 254 18.02 2.53 5.97
C ILE A 254 18.91 1.40 5.46
N MET A 255 18.31 0.50 4.67
CA MET A 255 18.99 -0.65 4.09
C MET A 255 18.96 -0.66 2.56
N LYS A 256 20.03 -1.16 1.95
CA LYS A 256 20.11 -1.57 0.54
C LYS A 256 20.74 -2.96 0.50
N ASN A 257 20.14 -3.90 -0.24
CA ASN A 257 20.63 -5.29 -0.36
C ASN A 257 20.95 -5.96 1.00
N LYS A 258 20.07 -5.79 1.99
CA LYS A 258 20.21 -6.31 3.37
C LYS A 258 21.42 -5.78 4.15
N LYS A 259 22.01 -4.66 3.70
CA LYS A 259 23.09 -3.92 4.39
C LYS A 259 22.61 -2.54 4.79
N ILE A 260 23.07 -2.04 5.93
CA ILE A 260 22.83 -0.67 6.36
C ILE A 260 23.68 0.26 5.51
N VAL A 261 23.04 1.23 4.85
CA VAL A 261 23.71 2.22 3.99
C VAL A 261 23.91 3.57 4.66
N VAL A 262 23.25 3.81 5.79
CA VAL A 262 23.44 5.00 6.63
C VAL A 262 23.61 4.56 8.07
N CYS A 263 24.69 4.98 8.72
CA CYS A 263 24.87 4.67 10.13
C CYS A 263 23.77 5.38 10.94
N PRO A 264 22.94 4.68 11.72
CA PRO A 264 21.86 5.31 12.48
C PRO A 264 22.37 6.19 13.63
N HIS A 265 23.67 6.16 13.93
CA HIS A 265 24.27 7.01 14.97
C HIS A 265 24.84 8.32 14.42
N CYS A 266 25.72 8.25 13.43
CA CYS A 266 26.39 9.45 12.91
C CYS A 266 25.81 9.94 11.59
N LEU A 267 24.78 9.29 11.07
CA LEU A 267 24.06 9.59 9.83
C LEU A 267 24.92 9.63 8.56
N LYS A 268 26.22 9.27 8.66
CA LYS A 268 27.11 9.18 7.51
C LYS A 268 26.78 7.95 6.66
N ALA A 269 26.79 8.15 5.34
CA ALA A 269 26.66 7.08 4.36
C ALA A 269 27.76 6.02 4.54
N GLN A 270 27.43 4.75 4.33
CA GLN A 270 28.35 3.62 4.45
C GLN A 270 28.69 3.07 3.06
N ASN A 271 29.97 2.80 2.82
CA ASN A 271 30.41 2.17 1.58
C ASN A 271 29.84 0.76 1.47
N SER A 272 29.48 0.32 0.27
CA SER A 272 28.81 -0.96 -0.03
C SER A 272 29.61 -2.24 0.37
N LYS A 273 30.86 -2.08 0.80
CA LYS A 273 31.70 -3.16 1.35
C LYS A 273 31.07 -3.73 2.63
N SER A 274 31.26 -5.02 2.88
CA SER A 274 30.60 -5.80 3.94
C SER A 274 31.10 -5.47 5.35
N ASN A 275 31.20 -4.19 5.71
CA ASN A 275 31.70 -3.79 7.00
C ASN A 275 30.62 -4.05 8.05
N THR A 276 31.01 -4.74 9.13
CA THR A 276 30.12 -5.06 10.27
C THR A 276 30.02 -3.89 11.25
N THR A 277 30.82 -2.85 11.03
CA THR A 277 30.92 -1.61 11.81
C THR A 277 30.94 -0.39 10.89
N CYS A 278 30.56 0.76 11.45
CA CYS A 278 30.58 2.04 10.77
C CYS A 278 32.01 2.53 10.56
N ASN A 279 32.33 2.99 9.36
CA ASN A 279 33.66 3.50 9.00
C ASN A 279 34.03 4.81 9.71
N TYR A 280 33.05 5.51 10.31
CA TYR A 280 33.25 6.83 10.89
C TYR A 280 33.17 6.85 12.41
N CYS A 281 32.23 6.12 13.01
CA CYS A 281 32.03 6.10 14.46
C CYS A 281 32.31 4.74 15.11
N GLY A 282 32.69 3.72 14.34
CA GLY A 282 33.04 2.39 14.84
C GLY A 282 31.86 1.53 15.36
N LYS A 283 30.66 2.09 15.50
CA LYS A 283 29.48 1.34 15.99
C LYS A 283 29.06 0.23 15.04
N THR A 284 28.51 -0.85 15.58
CA THR A 284 28.08 -2.00 14.78
C THR A 284 26.94 -1.66 13.81
N LEU A 285 27.00 -2.21 12.61
CA LEU A 285 25.94 -2.14 11.58
C LEU A 285 25.14 -3.44 11.46
N ILE A 286 25.35 -4.38 12.38
CA ILE A 286 24.61 -5.64 12.45
C ILE A 286 23.93 -5.76 13.81
N ASN A 287 22.61 -5.83 13.79
CA ASN A 287 21.84 -6.05 14.99
C ASN A 287 21.89 -7.52 15.39
N LYS A 288 22.35 -7.82 16.61
CA LYS A 288 22.45 -9.19 17.13
C LYS A 288 22.04 -9.26 18.60
N CYS A 289 21.59 -10.42 19.02
CA CYS A 289 21.37 -10.72 20.43
C CYS A 289 22.70 -10.66 21.20
N LEU A 290 22.70 -10.04 22.38
CA LEU A 290 23.90 -9.93 23.23
C LEU A 290 24.17 -11.16 24.11
N ASP A 291 23.19 -12.04 24.28
CA ASP A 291 23.41 -13.35 24.91
C ASP A 291 24.25 -14.22 23.98
N THR A 292 25.44 -14.60 24.45
CA THR A 292 26.44 -15.36 23.69
C THR A 292 25.93 -16.74 23.30
N SER A 293 25.08 -17.37 24.12
CA SER A 293 24.47 -18.67 23.83
C SER A 293 23.43 -18.60 22.70
N CYS A 294 22.81 -17.43 22.51
CA CYS A 294 21.84 -17.19 21.45
C CYS A 294 22.50 -16.65 20.18
N SER A 295 23.26 -15.55 20.32
CA SER A 295 24.00 -14.81 19.27
C SER A 295 23.23 -14.57 17.95
N LYS A 296 21.90 -14.62 18.00
CA LYS A 296 21.03 -14.56 16.81
C LYS A 296 21.12 -13.19 16.15
N LYS A 297 21.26 -13.17 14.82
CA LYS A 297 21.09 -11.95 14.03
C LYS A 297 19.62 -11.51 14.10
N LEU A 298 19.40 -10.28 14.53
CA LEU A 298 18.08 -9.68 14.71
C LEU A 298 17.73 -8.76 13.55
N VAL A 299 16.44 -8.46 13.38
CA VAL A 299 16.04 -7.43 12.43
C VAL A 299 16.49 -6.06 12.96
N PRO A 300 16.75 -5.08 12.08
CA PRO A 300 17.39 -3.83 12.51
C PRO A 300 16.63 -3.05 13.58
N ASN A 301 15.30 -3.06 13.61
CA ASN A 301 14.49 -2.37 14.62
C ASN A 301 14.28 -3.16 15.93
N SER A 302 14.86 -4.34 16.08
CA SER A 302 14.75 -5.11 17.33
C SER A 302 15.60 -4.49 18.44
N ARG A 303 14.96 -4.13 19.54
CA ARG A 303 15.62 -3.75 20.81
C ARG A 303 15.92 -4.97 21.67
N TYR A 304 15.12 -6.03 21.52
CA TYR A 304 15.23 -7.28 22.25
C TYR A 304 15.16 -8.48 21.32
N CYS A 305 15.80 -9.58 21.72
CA CYS A 305 15.77 -10.84 21.02
C CYS A 305 14.41 -11.51 21.20
N HIS A 306 13.69 -11.74 20.10
CA HIS A 306 12.38 -12.40 20.13
C HIS A 306 12.42 -13.87 20.64
N ARG A 307 13.60 -14.47 20.79
CA ARG A 307 13.78 -15.86 21.24
C ARG A 307 14.08 -15.96 22.75
N CYS A 308 15.07 -15.24 23.24
CA CYS A 308 15.53 -15.33 24.64
C CYS A 308 15.24 -14.07 25.48
N GLY A 309 14.71 -13.00 24.88
CA GLY A 309 14.38 -11.76 25.60
C GLY A 309 15.56 -10.82 25.85
N GLN A 310 16.80 -11.26 25.59
CA GLN A 310 17.99 -10.43 25.83
C GLN A 310 18.05 -9.19 24.93
N THR A 311 18.65 -8.11 25.43
CA THR A 311 18.87 -6.88 24.66
C THR A 311 19.69 -7.11 23.39
N SER A 312 19.42 -6.27 22.40
CA SER A 312 20.11 -6.27 21.12
C SER A 312 21.34 -5.38 21.15
N SER A 313 22.29 -5.63 20.25
CA SER A 313 23.47 -4.78 20.08
C SER A 313 23.08 -3.36 19.69
N PHE A 314 22.03 -3.17 18.89
CA PHE A 314 21.62 -1.81 18.50
C PHE A 314 21.07 -1.02 19.66
N PHE A 315 20.19 -1.63 20.47
CA PHE A 315 19.64 -0.94 21.64
C PHE A 315 20.70 -0.67 22.70
N SER A 316 21.54 -1.66 23.02
CA SER A 316 22.63 -1.48 24.00
C SER A 316 23.69 -0.45 23.58
N ASN A 317 23.85 -0.18 22.28
CA ASN A 317 24.79 0.82 21.77
C ASN A 317 24.14 2.18 21.52
N GLY A 318 22.87 2.39 21.91
CA GLY A 318 22.14 3.64 21.69
C GLY A 318 21.88 3.94 20.21
N LEU A 319 21.82 2.92 19.35
CA LEU A 319 21.43 3.07 17.93
C LEU A 319 19.91 3.08 17.73
N LEU A 320 19.16 2.64 18.74
CA LEU A 320 17.71 2.71 18.80
C LEU A 320 17.34 3.39 20.12
N PRO A 321 16.38 4.34 20.11
CA PRO A 321 15.84 4.88 21.34
C PRO A 321 15.09 3.79 22.12
N ASP A 322 14.79 4.00 23.40
CA ASP A 322 13.89 3.10 24.11
C ASP A 322 12.50 3.10 23.45
N TRP A 323 11.70 2.08 23.75
CA TRP A 323 10.43 1.92 23.07
C TRP A 323 9.38 2.96 23.46
N LYS A 324 9.46 3.57 24.66
CA LYS A 324 8.51 4.60 25.09
C LYS A 324 8.77 5.89 24.33
N THR A 325 10.04 6.28 24.17
CA THR A 325 10.43 7.39 23.31
C THR A 325 9.94 7.18 21.88
N ALA A 326 10.19 6.00 21.29
CA ALA A 326 9.69 5.71 19.93
C ALA A 326 8.16 5.63 19.84
N HIS A 327 7.48 5.27 20.93
CA HIS A 327 6.02 5.28 21.01
C HIS A 327 5.50 6.71 21.01
N ASN A 328 6.07 7.59 21.84
CA ASN A 328 5.70 9.00 21.89
C ASN A 328 5.89 9.66 20.52
N ASN A 329 7.05 9.48 19.89
CA ASN A 329 7.29 10.00 18.53
C ASN A 329 6.20 9.55 17.53
N TYR A 330 5.77 8.29 17.59
CA TYR A 330 4.69 7.77 16.74
C TYR A 330 3.34 8.48 16.98
N PHE A 331 3.00 8.80 18.22
CA PHE A 331 1.77 9.53 18.54
C PHE A 331 1.87 11.01 18.19
N GLU A 332 3.01 11.64 18.46
CA GLU A 332 3.29 13.03 18.09
C GLU A 332 3.18 13.21 16.57
N GLU A 333 3.81 12.35 15.77
CA GLU A 333 3.69 12.37 14.30
C GLU A 333 2.23 12.32 13.82
N LYS A 334 1.38 11.57 14.53
CA LYS A 334 -0.05 11.47 14.19
C LYS A 334 -0.80 12.75 14.55
N ILE A 335 -0.58 13.29 15.75
CA ILE A 335 -1.20 14.55 16.20
C ILE A 335 -0.80 15.69 15.28
N ILE A 336 0.47 15.79 14.91
CA ILE A 336 0.99 16.78 13.95
C ILE A 336 0.25 16.67 12.62
N LYS A 337 0.08 15.46 12.09
CA LYS A 337 -0.67 15.27 10.83
C LYS A 337 -2.13 15.71 10.97
N ASP A 338 -2.79 15.35 12.07
CA ASP A 338 -4.17 15.74 12.31
C ASP A 338 -4.31 17.29 12.38
N ILE A 339 -3.40 17.98 13.10
CA ILE A 339 -3.35 19.47 13.15
C ILE A 339 -3.15 20.06 11.74
N LEU A 340 -2.18 19.53 10.99
CA LEU A 340 -1.86 20.02 9.65
C LEU A 340 -2.96 19.71 8.63
N GLU A 341 -3.74 18.66 8.81
CA GLU A 341 -4.94 18.36 8.00
C GLU A 341 -6.10 19.33 8.31
N GLU A 342 -6.23 19.77 9.57
CA GLU A 342 -7.25 20.71 10.00
C GLU A 342 -6.94 22.16 9.62
N ASP A 343 -5.66 22.53 9.55
CA ASP A 343 -5.25 23.84 9.09
C ASP A 343 -5.64 24.08 7.63
N LYS A 344 -6.33 25.19 7.37
CA LYS A 344 -6.84 25.57 6.05
C LYS A 344 -6.03 26.70 5.41
N GLU A 345 -5.13 27.33 6.15
CA GLU A 345 -4.38 28.49 5.66
C GLU A 345 -3.22 28.09 4.75
N THR A 346 -2.53 26.99 5.06
CA THR A 346 -1.34 26.54 4.29
C THR A 346 -1.66 25.45 3.26
N GLY A 347 -2.88 25.49 2.71
CA GLY A 347 -3.36 24.53 1.71
C GLY A 347 -3.61 23.14 2.28
N LYS A 348 -3.39 22.10 1.47
CA LYS A 348 -3.68 20.69 1.83
C LYS A 348 -2.42 19.91 2.15
N VAL A 349 -2.53 18.87 2.97
CA VAL A 349 -1.45 17.89 3.15
C VAL A 349 -1.04 17.28 1.82
N PHE A 350 0.26 17.37 1.53
CA PHE A 350 0.86 16.91 0.30
C PHE A 350 1.18 15.41 0.40
N ASN A 351 0.17 14.60 0.11
CA ASN A 351 0.26 13.14 0.21
C ASN A 351 1.35 12.51 -0.67
N GLU A 352 1.78 13.17 -1.75
CA GLU A 352 2.87 12.72 -2.60
C GLU A 352 4.27 13.01 -2.04
N TRP A 353 4.38 13.69 -0.89
CA TRP A 353 5.65 14.07 -0.28
C TRP A 353 6.58 12.87 0.01
N PRO A 354 6.14 11.78 0.69
CA PRO A 354 7.00 10.63 0.90
C PRO A 354 7.47 9.97 -0.40
N TYR A 355 6.60 9.98 -1.44
CA TYR A 355 6.95 9.49 -2.77
C TYR A 355 8.00 10.38 -3.44
N LEU A 356 7.89 11.70 -3.30
CA LEU A 356 8.89 12.65 -3.81
C LEU A 356 10.27 12.41 -3.17
N LEU A 357 10.30 12.24 -1.84
CA LEU A 357 11.53 11.96 -1.11
C LEU A 357 12.17 10.63 -1.51
N SER A 358 11.38 9.65 -1.99
CA SER A 358 11.91 8.36 -2.45
C SER A 358 12.93 8.53 -3.58
N PHE A 359 12.81 9.55 -4.42
CA PHE A 359 13.76 9.83 -5.50
C PHE A 359 15.12 10.32 -5.01
N ILE A 360 15.18 11.00 -3.87
CA ILE A 360 16.44 11.38 -3.22
C ILE A 360 17.21 10.10 -2.83
N LYS A 361 16.49 9.13 -2.28
CA LYS A 361 17.05 7.82 -1.91
C LYS A 361 17.43 6.96 -3.11
N GLU A 362 16.56 6.86 -4.11
CA GLU A 362 16.66 5.85 -5.17
C GLU A 362 17.47 6.32 -6.38
N GLU A 363 17.33 7.59 -6.79
CA GLU A 363 18.01 8.12 -7.97
C GLU A 363 19.26 8.91 -7.63
N LYS A 364 19.24 9.69 -6.53
CA LYS A 364 20.41 10.47 -6.10
C LYS A 364 21.37 9.67 -5.21
N GLU A 365 20.91 8.54 -4.68
CA GLU A 365 21.61 7.75 -3.66
C GLU A 365 22.05 8.60 -2.44
N ASP A 366 21.35 9.72 -2.19
CA ASP A 366 21.61 10.59 -1.04
C ASP A 366 20.77 10.13 0.16
N PHE A 367 21.23 9.04 0.76
CA PHE A 367 20.55 8.46 1.90
C PHE A 367 20.58 9.34 3.15
N SER A 368 21.55 10.27 3.26
CA SER A 368 21.67 11.18 4.41
C SER A 368 20.59 12.26 4.34
N LEU A 369 20.44 12.89 3.17
CA LEU A 369 19.39 13.87 2.94
C LEU A 369 18.00 13.23 3.09
N TYR A 370 17.78 12.06 2.48
CA TYR A 370 16.53 11.32 2.66
C TYR A 370 16.26 11.00 4.13
N TYR A 371 17.26 10.57 4.90
CA TYR A 371 17.07 10.27 6.33
C TYR A 371 16.63 11.49 7.13
N SER A 372 17.16 12.67 6.78
CA SER A 372 16.86 13.94 7.46
C SER A 372 15.44 14.42 7.14
N LEU A 373 14.97 14.17 5.91
CA LEU A 373 13.66 14.63 5.44
C LEU A 373 12.52 13.63 5.67
N LYS A 374 12.78 12.33 5.87
CA LYS A 374 11.73 11.28 5.84
C LYS A 374 10.64 11.41 6.90
N GLU A 375 10.92 12.06 8.03
CA GLU A 375 9.95 12.29 9.11
C GLU A 375 9.24 13.65 9.01
N THR A 376 9.56 14.44 7.98
CA THR A 376 8.90 15.74 7.75
C THR A 376 7.49 15.54 7.18
N VAL A 377 6.60 16.48 7.46
CA VAL A 377 5.25 16.53 6.88
C VAL A 377 5.19 17.73 5.97
N ALA A 378 4.65 17.57 4.76
CA ALA A 378 4.53 18.67 3.82
C ALA A 378 3.06 19.00 3.52
N LYS A 379 2.77 20.29 3.35
CA LYS A 379 1.54 20.82 2.78
C LYS A 379 1.85 21.56 1.50
N ILE A 380 0.85 21.67 0.63
CA ILE A 380 0.98 22.36 -0.65
C ILE A 380 -0.22 23.29 -0.85
N ASP A 381 0.08 24.53 -1.20
CA ASP A 381 -0.88 25.49 -1.73
C ASP A 381 -0.36 26.06 -3.03
N TYR A 382 -1.09 25.84 -4.12
CA TYR A 382 -0.67 26.17 -5.49
C TYR A 382 0.78 25.77 -5.83
N ASP A 383 1.70 26.73 -5.83
CA ASP A 383 3.12 26.62 -6.14
C ASP A 383 4.05 26.81 -4.92
N THR A 384 3.49 26.95 -3.72
CA THR A 384 4.22 27.00 -2.45
C THR A 384 4.14 25.65 -1.74
N LEU A 385 5.30 25.13 -1.35
CA LEU A 385 5.44 23.90 -0.58
C LEU A 385 5.83 24.26 0.86
N TYR A 386 4.97 23.92 1.80
CA TYR A 386 5.18 24.13 3.23
C TYR A 386 5.71 22.84 3.85
N ILE A 387 6.80 22.89 4.60
CA ILE A 387 7.41 21.70 5.23
C ILE A 387 7.52 21.90 6.74
N TYR A 388 6.89 21.00 7.48
CA TYR A 388 6.99 20.93 8.94
C TYR A 388 8.07 19.92 9.36
N THR A 389 8.86 20.30 10.37
CA THR A 389 9.79 19.41 11.07
C THR A 389 9.95 19.85 12.53
N ASN A 390 10.18 18.88 13.43
CA ASN A 390 10.52 19.14 14.83
C ASN A 390 12.04 19.21 15.07
N SER A 391 12.86 19.12 14.01
CA SER A 391 14.31 19.06 14.07
C SER A 391 14.91 20.35 13.51
N LYS A 392 15.60 21.13 14.35
CA LYS A 392 16.24 22.37 13.91
C LYS A 392 17.27 22.13 12.81
N ASP A 393 18.07 21.06 12.93
CA ASP A 393 19.02 20.64 11.90
C ASP A 393 18.33 20.33 10.56
N THR A 394 17.13 19.76 10.60
CA THR A 394 16.35 19.48 9.38
C THR A 394 15.74 20.75 8.80
N GLU A 395 15.31 21.68 9.65
CA GLU A 395 14.79 22.99 9.24
C GLU A 395 15.86 23.80 8.51
N ASP A 396 17.06 23.89 9.08
CA ASP A 396 18.21 24.56 8.46
C ASP A 396 18.59 23.89 7.12
N LEU A 397 18.48 22.55 7.05
CA LEU A 397 18.71 21.80 5.82
C LEU A 397 17.65 22.10 4.74
N ILE A 398 16.39 22.32 5.11
CA ILE A 398 15.32 22.70 4.17
C ILE A 398 15.58 24.11 3.61
N LYS A 399 16.07 25.01 4.46
CA LYS A 399 16.43 26.39 4.11
C LYS A 399 17.69 26.48 3.23
N ASP A 400 18.51 25.42 3.14
CA ASP A 400 19.65 25.37 2.21
C ASP A 400 19.18 25.43 0.75
N GLN A 401 19.73 26.39 0.00
CA GLN A 401 19.34 26.66 -1.38
C GLN A 401 19.52 25.45 -2.32
N ASN A 402 20.52 24.59 -2.09
CA ASN A 402 20.74 23.41 -2.93
C ASN A 402 19.67 22.36 -2.68
N VAL A 403 19.25 22.18 -1.43
CA VAL A 403 18.21 21.24 -1.02
C VAL A 403 16.85 21.72 -1.54
N SER A 404 16.50 22.98 -1.33
CA SER A 404 15.25 23.55 -1.81
C SER A 404 15.15 23.47 -3.35
N THR A 405 16.21 23.86 -4.07
CA THR A 405 16.28 23.74 -5.53
C THR A 405 16.16 22.28 -6.01
N LEU A 406 16.76 21.34 -5.30
CA LEU A 406 16.63 19.90 -5.60
C LEU A 406 15.18 19.44 -5.45
N ILE A 407 14.52 19.80 -4.35
CA ILE A 407 13.11 19.44 -4.09
C ILE A 407 12.21 20.01 -5.19
N MET A 408 12.35 21.30 -5.53
CA MET A 408 11.58 21.94 -6.61
C MET A 408 11.79 21.24 -7.96
N LYS A 409 13.06 20.90 -8.29
CA LYS A 409 13.39 20.17 -9.52
C LYS A 409 12.77 18.78 -9.56
N LEU A 410 12.77 18.07 -8.43
CA LEU A 410 12.14 16.76 -8.32
C LEU A 410 10.61 16.88 -8.47
N ALA A 411 9.97 17.83 -7.79
CA ALA A 411 8.52 18.04 -7.88
C ALA A 411 8.08 18.32 -9.33
N LYS A 412 8.79 19.23 -10.01
CA LYS A 412 8.53 19.56 -11.41
C LYS A 412 8.76 18.38 -12.36
N SER A 413 9.87 17.66 -12.20
CA SER A 413 10.24 16.59 -13.14
C SER A 413 9.45 15.29 -12.94
N LYS A 414 9.22 14.89 -11.68
CA LYS A 414 8.61 13.60 -11.29
C LYS A 414 7.11 13.68 -11.08
N LEU A 415 6.62 14.77 -10.50
CA LEU A 415 5.19 14.93 -10.18
C LEU A 415 4.46 15.85 -11.14
N LYS A 416 5.20 16.60 -11.98
CA LYS A 416 4.65 17.65 -12.86
C LYS A 416 3.97 18.77 -12.07
N ILE A 417 4.44 19.02 -10.85
CA ILE A 417 3.96 20.09 -9.97
C ILE A 417 5.04 21.18 -9.95
N PRO A 418 4.76 22.39 -10.48
CA PRO A 418 5.69 23.50 -10.39
C PRO A 418 5.65 24.07 -8.96
N ILE A 419 6.75 23.93 -8.23
CA ILE A 419 6.96 24.60 -6.95
C ILE A 419 7.89 25.79 -7.21
N LEU A 420 7.47 26.99 -6.81
CA LEU A 420 8.24 28.23 -6.90
C LEU A 420 8.89 28.60 -5.56
N GLU A 421 8.29 28.17 -4.46
CA GLU A 421 8.72 28.54 -3.11
C GLU A 421 8.60 27.36 -2.14
N ILE A 422 9.53 27.28 -1.18
CA ILE A 422 9.49 26.31 -0.08
C ILE A 422 9.60 27.09 1.22
N LEU A 423 8.60 26.94 2.09
CA LEU A 423 8.52 27.60 3.39
C LEU A 423 8.52 26.55 4.51
N THR A 424 8.97 26.93 5.70
CA THR A 424 8.94 26.05 6.89
C THR A 424 7.75 26.36 7.76
N LEU A 425 7.02 25.31 8.18
CA LEU A 425 5.88 25.42 9.09
C LEU A 425 6.33 25.34 10.54
N GLU A 426 5.63 26.08 11.39
CA GLU A 426 5.72 26.01 12.85
C GLU A 426 4.34 25.65 13.41
N ILE A 427 4.33 24.90 14.52
CA ILE A 427 3.13 24.61 15.29
C ILE A 427 3.36 25.21 16.67
N ASP A 428 2.54 26.20 17.02
CA ASP A 428 2.62 26.93 18.28
C ASP A 428 2.07 26.10 19.46
N GLU A 429 2.30 26.55 20.69
CA GLU A 429 1.85 25.85 21.91
C GLU A 429 0.32 25.72 22.00
N ASP A 430 -0.42 26.60 21.37
CA ASP A 430 -1.88 26.58 21.26
C ASP A 430 -2.39 25.79 20.04
N TYR A 431 -1.48 25.09 19.35
CA TYR A 431 -1.71 24.33 18.13
C TYR A 431 -2.07 25.17 16.90
N SER A 432 -1.86 26.49 16.92
CA SER A 432 -1.90 27.27 15.68
C SER A 432 -0.77 26.89 14.75
N VAL A 433 -1.03 26.96 13.44
CA VAL A 433 -0.03 26.71 12.40
C VAL A 433 0.40 28.04 11.82
N SER A 434 1.70 28.30 11.82
CA SER A 434 2.31 29.47 11.22
C SER A 434 3.44 29.05 10.28
N PHE A 435 4.04 30.00 9.55
CA PHE A 435 5.15 29.72 8.66
C PHE A 435 6.18 30.84 8.67
N GLN A 436 7.41 30.47 8.34
CA GLN A 436 8.52 31.40 8.16
C GLN A 436 8.98 31.41 6.70
N GLU A 437 9.29 32.62 6.22
CA GLU A 437 9.97 32.87 4.94
C GLU A 437 11.41 32.31 4.91
#